data_AF-A0A2Z6AUG3-F1
#
_entry.id   AF-A0A2Z6AUG3-F1
#
_cell.length_a   1.000
_cell.length_b   1.000
_cell.length_c   1.000
_cell.angle_alpha   90.00
_cell.angle_beta   90.00
_cell.angle_gamma   90.00
#
_symmetry.space_group_name_H-M   'P 1'
#
loop_
_entity.id
_entity.type
_entity.pdbx_description
1 polymer ?
#
loop_
_entity_poly.entity_id
_entity_poly.type
_entity_poly.pdbx_seq_one_letter_code
_entity_poly.pdbx_strand_id
1 'polypeptide(L)'
;MMKNYTEILDRLQKGLGKAYLESPLILGVPGVSVAVKIDPHYYLCVMPAFLSRLAELSGMFPDTAEQALIRTGSLITGVHGSHLTQVTVVWGSPPISRRVNASFVLAEFVDRALRLYGNQLTPMSVADLRITTDDQEAVAKFFDTKTCVDKTAFTQPV
;
A
#
# COMPACT_ATOMS: atom_id res chain seq x y z
N MET A 1 29.74 0.27 -2.63
CA MET A 1 29.09 -0.98 -2.20
C MET A 1 27.68 -0.99 -2.75
N MET A 2 27.35 -1.93 -3.64
CA MET A 2 26.03 -2.03 -4.28
C MET A 2 25.04 -2.55 -3.23
N LYS A 3 23.97 -1.79 -2.94
CA LYS A 3 22.95 -2.24 -1.97
C LYS A 3 22.21 -3.45 -2.54
N ASN A 4 22.13 -4.54 -1.78
CA ASN A 4 21.33 -5.69 -2.15
C ASN A 4 19.85 -5.41 -1.82
N TYR A 5 19.13 -4.81 -2.77
CA TYR A 5 17.72 -4.46 -2.59
C TYR A 5 16.82 -5.69 -2.43
N THR A 6 17.24 -6.86 -2.93
CA THR A 6 16.50 -8.12 -2.75
C THR A 6 16.52 -8.58 -1.30
N GLU A 7 17.68 -8.52 -0.63
CA GLU A 7 17.78 -8.83 0.81
C GLU A 7 16.99 -7.84 1.66
N ILE A 8 17.02 -6.55 1.30
CA ILE A 8 16.22 -5.53 1.99
C ILE A 8 14.73 -5.83 1.81
N LEU A 9 14.28 -6.16 0.60
CA LEU A 9 12.88 -6.50 0.31
C LEU A 9 12.43 -7.73 1.10
N ASP A 10 13.24 -8.79 1.17
CA ASP A 10 12.96 -9.97 1.99
C ASP A 10 12.80 -9.61 3.47
N ARG A 11 13.70 -8.78 4.00
CA ARG A 11 13.63 -8.30 5.39
C ARG A 11 12.36 -7.47 5.64
N LEU A 12 11.94 -6.64 4.69
CA LEU A 12 10.68 -5.88 4.75
C LEU A 12 9.47 -6.81 4.79
N GLN A 13 9.43 -7.81 3.91
CA GLN A 13 8.35 -8.81 3.89
C GLN A 13 8.30 -9.63 5.17
N LYS A 14 9.46 -10.03 5.70
CA LYS A 14 9.57 -10.77 6.95
C LYS A 14 9.09 -9.95 8.15
N GLY A 15 9.48 -8.68 8.23
CA GLY A 15 9.01 -7.75 9.27
C GLY A 15 7.49 -7.57 9.22
N LEU A 16 6.96 -7.31 8.02
CA LEU A 16 5.52 -7.12 7.81
C LEU A 16 4.69 -8.36 8.19
N GLY A 17 5.07 -9.54 7.69
CA GLY A 17 4.31 -10.76 7.94
C GLY A 17 4.33 -11.18 9.41
N LYS A 18 5.47 -11.07 10.09
CA LYS A 18 5.56 -11.32 11.54
C LYS A 18 4.69 -10.37 12.34
N ALA A 19 4.75 -9.08 12.03
CA ALA A 19 3.94 -8.08 12.72
C ALA A 19 2.44 -8.29 12.49
N TYR A 20 2.05 -8.73 11.29
CA TYR A 20 0.66 -9.07 11.00
C TYR A 20 0.19 -10.28 11.79
N LEU A 21 1.03 -11.30 11.96
CA LEU A 21 0.72 -12.47 12.79
C LEU A 21 0.46 -12.08 14.26
N GLU A 22 1.19 -11.10 14.77
CA GLU A 22 1.02 -10.59 16.14
C GLU A 22 -0.18 -9.63 16.26
N SER A 23 -0.39 -8.78 15.26
CA SER A 23 -1.46 -7.78 15.26
C SER A 23 -2.03 -7.59 13.84
N PRO A 24 -3.11 -8.30 13.48
CA PRO A 24 -3.68 -8.21 12.13
C PRO A 24 -4.19 -6.81 11.76
N LEU A 25 -4.49 -5.96 12.75
CA LEU A 25 -5.02 -4.60 12.55
C LEU A 25 -4.06 -3.65 11.82
N ILE A 26 -2.78 -4.02 11.64
CA ILE A 26 -1.83 -3.20 10.89
C ILE A 26 -2.20 -3.10 9.39
N LEU A 27 -3.01 -4.03 8.86
CA LEU A 27 -3.43 -4.08 7.46
C LEU A 27 -4.93 -4.36 7.31
N GLY A 28 -5.55 -3.77 6.29
CA GLY A 28 -6.86 -4.21 5.79
C GLY A 28 -8.09 -3.62 6.49
N VAL A 29 -7.94 -2.83 7.55
CA VAL A 29 -9.05 -2.17 8.26
C VAL A 29 -9.07 -0.67 7.93
N PRO A 30 -10.02 -0.19 7.10
CA PRO A 30 -10.15 1.24 6.79
C PRO A 30 -10.30 2.11 8.05
N GLY A 31 -9.57 3.22 8.10
CA GLY A 31 -9.56 4.14 9.26
C GLY A 31 -8.71 3.69 10.45
N VAL A 32 -8.13 2.48 10.42
CA VAL A 32 -7.26 1.95 11.49
C VAL A 32 -5.89 1.56 10.94
N SER A 33 -5.85 0.79 9.85
CA SER A 33 -4.62 0.25 9.27
C SER A 33 -3.84 1.29 8.47
N VAL A 34 -2.52 1.08 8.38
CA VAL A 34 -1.63 1.94 7.56
C VAL A 34 -1.68 1.64 6.07
N ALA A 35 -2.24 0.48 5.70
CA ALA A 35 -2.53 0.14 4.31
C ALA A 35 -3.74 -0.80 4.20
N VAL A 36 -4.50 -0.63 3.12
CA VAL A 36 -5.67 -1.46 2.81
C VAL A 36 -5.62 -1.90 1.35
N LYS A 37 -6.07 -3.13 1.08
CA LYS A 37 -6.17 -3.63 -0.29
C LYS A 37 -7.40 -3.01 -0.95
N ILE A 38 -7.21 -2.34 -2.08
CA ILE A 38 -8.29 -1.61 -2.77
C ILE A 38 -8.76 -2.31 -4.04
N ASP A 39 -7.92 -3.19 -4.59
CA ASP A 39 -8.25 -4.06 -5.72
C ASP A 39 -7.32 -5.31 -5.70
N PRO A 40 -7.42 -6.24 -6.67
CA PRO A 40 -6.54 -7.42 -6.72
C PRO A 40 -5.05 -7.12 -6.90
N HIS A 41 -4.68 -5.94 -7.40
CA HIS A 41 -3.32 -5.57 -7.80
C HIS A 41 -2.62 -4.64 -6.82
N TYR A 42 -3.35 -3.87 -6.02
CA TYR A 42 -2.82 -2.76 -5.24
C TYR A 42 -3.37 -2.65 -3.82
N TYR A 43 -2.47 -2.27 -2.92
CA TYR A 43 -2.78 -1.66 -1.65
C TYR A 43 -2.66 -0.15 -1.76
N LEU A 44 -3.61 0.56 -1.15
CA LEU A 44 -3.47 1.98 -0.84
C LEU A 44 -2.79 2.10 0.52
N CYS A 45 -1.64 2.78 0.55
CA CYS A 45 -0.81 2.99 1.73
C CYS A 45 -0.89 4.45 2.17
N VAL A 46 -1.21 4.71 3.44
CA VAL A 46 -1.25 6.07 3.99
C VAL A 46 0.17 6.52 4.31
N MET A 47 0.59 7.64 3.73
CA MET A 47 1.96 8.15 3.85
C MET A 47 2.07 9.34 4.81
N PRO A 48 3.17 9.45 5.59
CA PRO A 48 4.35 8.57 5.61
C PRO A 48 4.20 7.34 6.53
N ALA A 49 3.04 7.18 7.19
CA ALA A 49 2.83 6.19 8.25
C ALA A 49 3.19 4.75 7.82
N PHE A 50 2.82 4.35 6.60
CA PHE A 50 3.15 3.03 6.07
C PHE A 50 4.66 2.76 6.01
N LEU A 51 5.44 3.67 5.42
CA LEU A 51 6.90 3.50 5.28
C LEU A 51 7.58 3.51 6.64
N SER A 52 7.19 4.43 7.52
CA SER A 52 7.72 4.50 8.88
C SER A 52 7.47 3.20 9.64
N ARG A 53 6.23 2.70 9.59
CA ARG A 53 5.87 1.46 10.29
C ARG A 53 6.58 0.25 9.70
N LEU A 54 6.61 0.10 8.38
CA LEU A 54 7.28 -1.01 7.71
C LEU A 54 8.78 -1.05 8.03
N ALA A 55 9.43 0.13 8.03
CA ALA A 55 10.85 0.26 8.34
C ALA A 55 11.14 -0.09 9.80
N GLU A 56 10.31 0.39 10.74
CA GLU A 56 10.38 0.05 12.17
C GLU A 56 10.28 -1.46 12.39
N LEU A 57 9.25 -2.11 11.82
CA LEU A 57 9.02 -3.56 11.92
C LEU A 57 10.18 -4.39 11.36
N SER A 58 10.95 -3.79 10.46
CA SER A 58 12.07 -4.44 9.79
C SER A 58 13.43 -4.05 10.40
N GLY A 59 13.45 -3.14 11.38
CA GLY A 59 14.67 -2.62 12.01
C GLY A 59 15.60 -1.89 11.03
N MET A 60 15.04 -1.03 10.18
CA MET A 60 15.79 -0.19 9.24
C MET A 60 15.23 1.24 9.16
N PHE A 61 15.95 2.13 8.47
CA PHE A 61 15.49 3.51 8.26
C PHE A 61 14.40 3.59 7.18
N PRO A 62 13.42 4.51 7.32
CA PRO A 62 12.36 4.73 6.32
C PRO A 62 12.89 4.93 4.89
N ASP A 63 13.92 5.76 4.71
CA ASP A 63 14.53 6.00 3.40
C ASP A 63 15.11 4.73 2.76
N THR A 64 15.59 3.79 3.58
CA THR A 64 16.09 2.50 3.08
C THR A 64 14.95 1.61 2.61
N ALA A 65 13.84 1.58 3.36
CA ALA A 65 12.64 0.85 2.97
C ALA A 65 12.03 1.42 1.69
N GLU A 66 11.88 2.74 1.63
CA GLU A 66 11.37 3.46 0.46
C GLU A 66 12.20 3.17 -0.78
N GLN A 67 13.52 3.36 -0.71
CA GLN A 67 14.40 3.12 -1.84
C GLN A 67 14.36 1.65 -2.30
N ALA A 68 14.26 0.69 -1.37
CA ALA A 68 14.12 -0.71 -1.76
C ALA A 68 12.82 -0.96 -2.51
N LEU A 69 11.68 -0.50 -1.98
CA LEU A 69 10.38 -0.68 -2.62
C LEU A 69 10.30 0.00 -3.99
N ILE A 70 10.90 1.17 -4.16
CA ILE A 70 10.95 1.86 -5.46
C ILE A 70 11.82 1.07 -6.44
N ARG A 71 13.02 0.65 -6.03
CA ARG A 71 13.99 -0.01 -6.92
C ARG A 71 13.55 -1.42 -7.32
N THR A 72 12.74 -2.09 -6.51
CA THR A 72 12.15 -3.39 -6.83
C THR A 72 10.80 -3.29 -7.52
N GLY A 73 10.28 -2.07 -7.74
CA GLY A 73 8.97 -1.84 -8.35
C GLY A 73 7.77 -2.21 -7.46
N SER A 74 8.00 -2.51 -6.18
CA SER A 74 6.93 -2.83 -5.22
C SER A 74 6.11 -1.60 -4.83
N LEU A 75 6.70 -0.40 -4.87
CA LEU A 75 6.02 0.88 -4.68
C LEU A 75 5.87 1.59 -6.03
N ILE A 76 4.65 2.01 -6.35
CA ILE A 76 4.35 2.69 -7.61
C ILE A 76 4.86 4.12 -7.56
N THR A 77 5.60 4.48 -8.60
CA THR A 77 6.11 5.83 -8.85
C THR A 77 5.42 6.42 -10.09
N GLY A 78 5.02 7.69 -10.00
CA GLY A 78 4.43 8.42 -11.12
C GLY A 78 5.47 9.03 -12.06
N VAL A 79 4.99 9.84 -13.01
CA VAL A 79 5.74 10.40 -14.15
C VAL A 79 7.03 11.14 -13.76
N HIS A 80 7.09 11.73 -12.56
CA HIS A 80 8.26 12.45 -12.06
C HIS A 80 9.07 11.69 -11.00
N GLY A 81 8.85 10.38 -10.87
CA GLY A 81 9.50 9.55 -9.85
C GLY A 81 8.92 9.72 -8.43
N SER A 82 7.95 10.62 -8.24
CA SER A 82 7.20 10.72 -6.98
C SER A 82 6.35 9.47 -6.78
N HIS A 83 6.42 8.86 -5.61
CA HIS A 83 5.52 7.79 -5.19
C HIS A 83 4.28 8.33 -4.46
N LEU A 84 4.23 9.63 -4.17
CA LEU A 84 3.15 10.26 -3.41
C LEU A 84 2.10 10.84 -4.36
N THR A 85 0.84 10.58 -4.04
CA THR A 85 -0.33 11.24 -4.63
C THR A 85 -1.35 11.56 -3.55
N GLN A 86 -2.19 12.56 -3.77
CA GLN A 86 -3.31 12.85 -2.88
C GLN A 86 -4.60 12.28 -3.47
N VAL A 87 -5.36 11.58 -2.63
CA VAL A 87 -6.65 11.00 -3.01
C VAL A 87 -7.65 11.21 -1.88
N THR A 88 -8.91 11.38 -2.24
CA THR A 88 -10.06 11.36 -1.35
C THR A 88 -10.56 9.93 -1.28
N VAL A 89 -10.61 9.38 -0.07
CA VAL A 89 -11.07 8.01 0.20
C VAL A 89 -12.35 8.04 1.02
N VAL A 90 -13.23 7.08 0.74
CA VAL A 90 -14.53 6.89 1.38
C VAL A 90 -14.63 5.48 1.94
N TRP A 91 -15.11 5.34 3.18
CA TRP A 91 -15.37 4.05 3.82
C TRP A 91 -16.43 4.15 4.92
N GLY A 92 -16.95 2.99 5.36
CA GLY A 92 -17.81 2.87 6.54
C GLY A 92 -19.30 3.14 6.29
N SER A 93 -20.10 2.92 7.33
CA SER A 93 -21.55 3.15 7.35
C SER A 93 -21.98 3.76 8.70
N PRO A 94 -22.32 5.07 8.77
CA PRO A 94 -22.43 6.00 7.65
C PRO A 94 -21.07 6.29 6.98
N PRO A 95 -21.06 6.63 5.68
CA PRO A 95 -19.82 6.89 4.94
C PRO A 95 -19.03 8.07 5.51
N ILE A 96 -17.72 7.89 5.62
CA ILE A 96 -16.74 8.89 6.02
C ILE A 96 -15.84 9.18 4.84
N SER A 97 -15.65 10.46 4.50
CA SER A 97 -14.74 10.92 3.44
C SER A 97 -13.53 11.64 4.02
N ARG A 98 -12.31 11.33 3.53
CA ARG A 98 -11.06 12.00 3.92
C ARG A 98 -10.10 12.13 2.75
N ARG A 99 -9.45 13.30 2.62
CA ARG A 99 -8.28 13.49 1.76
C ARG A 99 -7.03 12.95 2.47
N VAL A 100 -6.28 12.09 1.81
CA VAL A 100 -5.05 11.48 2.36
C VAL A 100 -3.88 11.59 1.38
N ASN A 101 -2.66 11.68 1.92
CA ASN A 101 -1.45 11.42 1.15
C ASN A 101 -1.30 9.90 1.05
N ALA A 102 -1.27 9.38 -0.17
CA ALA A 102 -1.22 7.96 -0.44
C ALA A 102 -0.09 7.60 -1.41
N SER A 103 0.26 6.32 -1.36
CA SER A 103 0.97 5.64 -2.43
C SER A 103 0.33 4.28 -2.67
N PHE A 104 0.68 3.69 -3.81
CA PHE A 104 0.20 2.36 -4.16
C PHE A 104 1.35 1.36 -4.08
N VAL A 105 1.10 0.24 -3.40
CA VAL A 105 2.04 -0.88 -3.29
C VAL A 105 1.43 -2.09 -3.98
N LEU A 106 2.26 -2.84 -4.72
CA LEU A 106 1.82 -4.08 -5.36
C LEU A 106 1.24 -5.04 -4.31
N ALA A 107 0.05 -5.55 -4.55
CA ALA A 107 -0.59 -6.54 -3.70
C ALA A 107 0.29 -7.79 -3.55
N GLU A 108 1.01 -8.19 -4.60
CA GLU A 108 1.96 -9.30 -4.53
C GLU A 108 3.02 -9.11 -3.44
N PHE A 109 3.54 -7.89 -3.22
CA PHE A 109 4.52 -7.64 -2.17
C PHE A 109 3.94 -7.94 -0.78
N VAL A 110 2.72 -7.46 -0.50
CA VAL A 110 2.05 -7.63 0.79
C VAL A 110 1.54 -9.05 0.96
N ASP A 111 0.77 -9.56 0.00
CA ASP A 111 0.16 -10.90 0.07
C ASP A 111 1.24 -11.99 0.17
N ARG A 112 2.39 -11.84 -0.50
CA ARG A 112 3.53 -12.75 -0.34
C ARG A 112 4.14 -12.67 1.06
N ALA A 113 4.30 -11.48 1.62
CA ALA A 113 4.79 -11.29 2.98
C ALA A 113 3.90 -12.01 4.00
N LEU A 114 2.58 -11.84 3.86
CA LEU A 114 1.60 -12.47 4.75
C LEU A 114 1.56 -13.99 4.57
N ARG A 115 1.69 -14.49 3.34
CA ARG A 115 1.75 -15.93 3.08
C ARG A 115 2.99 -16.59 3.68
N LEU A 116 4.16 -15.99 3.47
CA LEU A 116 5.43 -16.58 3.89
C LEU A 116 5.69 -16.43 5.39
N TYR A 117 5.30 -15.30 5.99
CA TYR A 117 5.69 -14.95 7.36
C TYR A 117 4.52 -14.61 8.29
N GLY A 118 3.31 -14.46 7.75
CA GLY A 118 2.09 -14.11 8.51
C GLY A 118 1.04 -15.22 8.61
N ASN A 119 1.36 -16.43 8.15
CA ASN A 119 0.46 -17.60 8.13
C ASN A 119 -0.87 -17.39 7.38
N GLN A 120 -0.90 -16.45 6.44
CA GLN A 120 -2.09 -16.10 5.67
C GLN A 120 -2.11 -16.86 4.34
N LEU A 121 -2.86 -17.97 4.28
CA LEU A 121 -2.84 -18.89 3.12
C LEU A 121 -3.49 -18.28 1.87
N THR A 122 -4.48 -17.42 2.05
CA THR A 122 -5.22 -16.75 0.97
C THR A 122 -4.87 -15.26 0.92
N PRO A 123 -4.80 -14.65 -0.28
CA PRO A 123 -4.65 -13.20 -0.39
C PRO A 123 -5.69 -12.47 0.47
N MET A 124 -5.33 -11.29 0.97
CA MET A 124 -6.29 -10.45 1.69
C MET A 124 -7.46 -10.09 0.78
N SER A 125 -8.65 -9.98 1.37
CA SER A 125 -9.82 -9.45 0.70
C SER A 125 -9.66 -7.97 0.40
N VAL A 126 -10.28 -7.51 -0.67
CA VAL A 126 -10.42 -6.08 -0.95
C VAL A 126 -11.25 -5.45 0.16
N ALA A 127 -10.73 -4.40 0.79
CA ALA A 127 -11.38 -3.72 1.91
C ALA A 127 -12.56 -2.86 1.42
N ASP A 128 -13.45 -2.49 2.34
CA ASP A 128 -14.53 -1.52 2.08
C ASP A 128 -14.00 -0.08 2.15
N LEU A 129 -13.04 0.24 1.29
CA LEU A 129 -12.51 1.58 1.08
C LEU A 129 -12.42 1.83 -0.42
N ARG A 130 -12.89 3.00 -0.87
CA ARG A 130 -12.91 3.40 -2.28
C ARG A 130 -12.32 4.80 -2.42
N ILE A 131 -11.68 5.05 -3.56
CA ILE A 131 -11.24 6.39 -3.96
C ILE A 131 -12.45 7.10 -4.61
N THR A 132 -12.62 8.40 -4.43
CA THR A 132 -13.71 9.10 -5.13
C THR A 132 -13.43 9.19 -6.63
N THR A 133 -14.48 9.21 -7.44
CA THR A 133 -14.35 9.38 -8.90
C THR A 133 -13.74 10.73 -9.29
N ASP A 134 -13.82 11.74 -8.42
CA ASP A 134 -13.17 13.04 -8.63
C ASP A 134 -11.64 12.93 -8.79
N ASP A 135 -11.03 11.92 -8.17
CA ASP A 135 -9.58 11.68 -8.29
C ASP A 135 -9.21 10.66 -9.36
N GLN A 136 -10.17 10.10 -10.09
CA GLN A 136 -9.91 9.00 -11.01
C GLN A 136 -8.91 9.38 -12.12
N GLU A 137 -9.03 10.57 -12.71
CA GLU A 137 -8.10 11.05 -13.72
C GLU A 137 -6.70 11.30 -13.14
N ALA A 138 -6.63 11.88 -11.93
CA ALA A 138 -5.36 12.12 -11.24
C ALA A 138 -4.64 10.81 -10.89
N VAL A 139 -5.38 9.80 -10.44
CA VAL A 139 -4.86 8.46 -10.19
C VAL A 139 -4.41 7.81 -11.50
N ALA A 140 -5.20 7.86 -12.57
CA ALA A 140 -4.80 7.32 -13.87
C ALA A 140 -3.50 7.95 -14.37
N LYS A 141 -3.38 9.28 -14.29
CA LYS A 141 -2.15 10.01 -14.63
C LYS A 141 -0.96 9.65 -13.73
N PHE A 142 -1.21 9.35 -12.45
CA PHE A 142 -0.18 8.89 -11.53
C PHE A 142 0.37 7.51 -11.94
N PHE A 143 -0.50 6.59 -12.36
CA PHE A 143 -0.07 5.26 -12.84
C PHE A 143 0.61 5.32 -14.21
N ASP A 144 0.30 6.32 -15.03
CA ASP A 144 0.92 6.56 -16.34
C ASP A 144 0.82 5.31 -17.25
N THR A 145 1.94 4.75 -17.71
CA THR A 145 1.95 3.55 -18.55
C THR A 145 1.84 2.24 -17.76
N LYS A 146 1.61 2.28 -16.44
CA LYS A 146 1.49 1.10 -15.58
C LYS A 146 0.03 0.63 -15.53
N THR A 147 -0.18 -0.62 -15.14
CA THR A 147 -1.52 -1.14 -14.85
C THR A 147 -2.20 -0.23 -13.82
N CYS A 148 -3.31 0.39 -14.21
CA CYS A 148 -4.05 1.27 -13.31
C CYS A 148 -4.85 0.44 -12.30
N VAL A 149 -5.30 1.09 -11.23
CA VAL A 149 -6.27 0.51 -10.29
C VAL A 149 -7.56 0.14 -11.03
N ASP A 150 -8.19 -0.96 -10.60
CA ASP A 150 -9.43 -1.42 -11.18
C ASP A 150 -10.57 -0.41 -10.95
N LYS A 151 -11.53 -0.32 -11.87
CA LYS A 151 -12.69 0.59 -11.75
C LYS A 151 -13.50 0.36 -10.46
N THR A 152 -13.47 -0.85 -9.91
CA THR A 152 -14.12 -1.21 -8.64
C THR A 152 -13.48 -0.53 -7.43
N ALA A 153 -12.28 0.03 -7.56
CA ALA A 153 -11.62 0.81 -6.51
C ALA A 153 -12.20 2.22 -6.35
N PHE A 154 -13.13 2.65 -7.23
CA PHE A 154 -13.72 3.98 -7.20
C PHE A 154 -15.19 4.00 -6.76
N THR A 155 -15.63 5.12 -6.19
CA THR A 155 -17.02 5.39 -5.82
C THR A 155 -17.39 6.84 -6.07
N GLN A 156 -18.69 7.13 -6.19
CA GLN A 156 -19.18 8.50 -6.20
C GLN A 156 -18.86 9.20 -4.87
N PRO A 157 -18.59 10.51 -4.87
CA PRO A 157 -18.47 11.30 -3.65
C PRO A 157 -19.72 11.20 -2.79
N VAL A 158 -19.54 11.39 -1.48
CA VAL A 158 -20.59 11.36 -0.46
C VAL A 158 -20.79 12.77 0.07
#